data_AF-A0A699ZFE4-F1
#
_entry.id   AF-A0A699ZFE4-F1
#
_cell.length_a   1.000
_cell.length_b   1.000
_cell.length_c   1.000
_cell.angle_alpha   90.00
_cell.angle_beta   90.00
_cell.angle_gamma   90.00
#
_symmetry.space_group_name_H-M   'P 1'
#
loop_
_entity.id
_entity.type
_entity.pdbx_description
1 polymer ?
#
loop_
_entity_poly.entity_id
_entity_poly.type
_entity_poly.pdbx_seq_one_letter_code
_entity_poly.pdbx_strand_id
1 'polypeptide(L)'
;MDNPSLSNEGAAGGVLSLMMQGRPIFESGHAVSGLLGLSLLAVQASLPTVFASGGAAARTAHAYLGTAILALFAVHAVQGIQLGLSI
;
A
#
# COMPACT_ATOMS: atom_id res chain seq x y z
N MET A 1 12.93 -17.65 -25.60
CA MET A 1 13.03 -18.01 -24.18
C MET A 1 12.56 -16.77 -23.45
N ASP A 2 11.25 -16.67 -23.26
CA ASP A 2 10.58 -15.37 -23.10
C ASP A 2 10.30 -15.10 -21.63
N ASN A 3 10.97 -14.04 -21.16
CA ASN A 3 10.76 -13.13 -20.04
C ASN A 3 9.74 -13.54 -18.95
N PRO A 4 10.14 -13.63 -17.66
CA PRO A 4 9.22 -13.93 -16.57
C PRO A 4 8.18 -12.80 -16.47
N SER A 5 6.91 -13.18 -16.60
CA SER A 5 5.77 -12.35 -16.31
C SER A 5 5.93 -11.72 -14.92
N LEU A 6 6.17 -10.41 -14.89
CA LEU A 6 5.95 -9.59 -13.71
C LEU A 6 4.46 -9.74 -13.34
N SER A 7 4.17 -10.63 -12.40
CA SER A 7 2.80 -10.98 -11.99
C SER A 7 2.16 -9.82 -11.23
N ASN A 8 1.67 -8.84 -11.98
CA ASN A 8 0.86 -7.72 -11.53
C ASN A 8 -0.59 -8.14 -11.23
N GLU A 9 -0.82 -9.41 -10.89
CA GLU A 9 -2.13 -10.07 -10.79
C GLU A 9 -3.06 -9.37 -9.80
N GLY A 10 -2.53 -8.84 -8.69
CA GLY A 10 -3.31 -8.07 -7.73
C GLY A 10 -3.76 -6.70 -8.24
N ALA A 11 -2.88 -5.95 -8.90
CA ALA A 11 -3.22 -4.64 -9.47
C ALA A 11 -4.18 -4.78 -10.66
N ALA A 12 -3.95 -5.78 -11.51
CA ALA A 12 -4.83 -6.12 -12.62
C ALA A 12 -6.22 -6.58 -12.13
N GLY A 13 -6.27 -7.43 -11.10
CA GLY A 13 -7.53 -7.86 -10.47
C GLY A 13 -8.31 -6.71 -9.83
N GLY A 14 -7.62 -5.78 -9.17
CA GLY A 14 -8.24 -4.58 -8.60
C GLY A 14 -8.83 -3.64 -9.66
N VAL A 15 -8.10 -3.38 -10.75
CA VAL A 15 -8.60 -2.58 -11.89
C VAL A 15 -9.80 -3.26 -12.56
N LEU A 16 -9.74 -4.57 -12.76
CA LEU A 16 -10.83 -5.34 -13.36
C LEU A 16 -12.11 -5.30 -12.51
N SER A 17 -11.99 -5.46 -11.18
CA SER A 17 -13.13 -5.36 -10.26
C SER A 17 -13.81 -3.98 -10.34
N LEU A 18 -13.02 -2.89 -10.36
CA LEU A 18 -13.56 -1.53 -10.48
C LEU A 18 -14.23 -1.26 -11.84
N MET A 19 -13.67 -1.81 -12.93
CA MET A 19 -14.28 -1.77 -14.26
C MET A 19 -15.62 -2.52 -14.29
N MET A 20 -15.70 -3.71 -13.68
CA MET A 20 -16.95 -4.47 -13.58
C MET A 20 -18.03 -3.72 -12.79
N GLN A 21 -17.63 -2.93 -11.80
CA GLN A 21 -18.54 -2.12 -10.98
C GLN A 21 -18.88 -0.74 -11.60
N GLY A 22 -18.28 -0.39 -12.75
CA GLY A 22 -18.48 0.91 -13.40
C GLY A 22 -17.96 2.10 -12.58
N ARG A 23 -17.05 1.86 -11.61
CA ARG A 23 -16.53 2.87 -10.69
C ARG A 23 -15.18 3.41 -11.18
N PRO A 24 -14.88 4.72 -10.98
CA PRO A 24 -13.55 5.25 -11.22
C PRO A 24 -12.50 4.57 -10.32
N ILE A 25 -11.31 4.31 -10.88
CA ILE A 25 -10.25 3.51 -10.23
C ILE A 25 -9.74 4.09 -8.90
N PHE A 26 -9.89 5.40 -8.66
CA PHE A 26 -9.42 6.09 -7.46
C PHE A 26 -10.52 6.40 -6.43
N GLU A 27 -11.76 5.97 -6.66
CA GLU A 27 -12.85 6.21 -5.70
C GLU A 27 -12.95 5.12 -4.62
N SER A 28 -12.32 3.96 -4.80
CA SER A 28 -12.43 2.88 -3.83
C SER A 28 -11.52 3.11 -2.61
N GLY A 29 -12.03 2.74 -1.44
CA GLY A 29 -11.27 2.84 -0.19
C GLY A 29 -9.94 2.08 -0.25
N HIS A 30 -9.89 0.95 -0.95
CA HIS A 30 -8.67 0.17 -1.20
C HIS A 30 -7.65 0.92 -2.06
N ALA A 31 -8.08 1.55 -3.15
CA ALA A 31 -7.17 2.29 -4.03
C ALA A 31 -6.55 3.49 -3.30
N VAL A 32 -7.36 4.26 -2.56
CA VAL A 32 -6.88 5.41 -1.78
C VAL A 32 -5.98 4.97 -0.63
N SER A 33 -6.37 3.95 0.14
CA SER A 33 -5.55 3.44 1.25
C SER A 33 -4.23 2.84 0.77
N GLY A 34 -4.23 2.19 -0.40
CA GLY A 34 -3.03 1.63 -1.04
C GLY A 34 -2.06 2.72 -1.48
N LEU A 35 -2.54 3.76 -2.17
CA LEU A 35 -1.72 4.91 -2.57
C LEU A 35 -1.12 5.63 -1.37
N LEU A 36 -1.93 5.88 -0.34
CA LEU A 36 -1.45 6.50 0.90
C LEU A 36 -0.40 5.61 1.58
N GLY A 37 -0.67 4.31 1.71
CA GLY A 37 0.22 3.34 2.33
C GLY A 37 1.58 3.25 1.63
N LEU A 38 1.58 3.18 0.29
CA LEU A 38 2.82 3.16 -0.51
C LEU A 38 3.60 4.48 -0.42
N SER A 39 2.91 5.62 -0.41
CA SER A 39 3.54 6.94 -0.25
C SER A 39 4.21 7.07 1.12
N LEU A 40 3.53 6.66 2.18
CA LEU A 40 4.08 6.64 3.54
C LEU A 40 5.22 5.63 3.66
N LEU A 41 5.12 4.48 2.99
CA LEU A 41 6.18 3.47 2.97
C LEU A 41 7.46 3.99 2.30
N ALA A 42 7.34 4.80 1.24
CA ALA A 42 8.49 5.47 0.63
C ALA A 42 9.19 6.41 1.63
N VAL A 43 8.43 7.18 2.41
CA VAL A 43 8.98 8.02 3.49
C VAL A 43 9.65 7.16 4.57
N GLN A 44 8.96 6.11 5.03
CA GLN A 44 9.47 5.15 6.02
C GLN A 44 10.80 4.50 5.60
N ALA A 45 10.94 4.17 4.31
CA ALA A 45 12.14 3.58 3.73
C ALA A 45 13.32 4.57 3.68
N SER A 46 13.06 5.88 3.68
CA SER A 46 14.10 6.91 3.71
C SER A 46 14.63 7.19 5.12
N LEU A 47 13.84 6.95 6.18
CA LEU A 47 14.23 7.25 7.57
C LEU A 47 15.55 6.59 8.05
N PRO A 48 15.88 5.34 7.66
CA PRO A 48 17.16 4.74 8.04
C PRO A 48 18.40 5.53 7.60
N THR A 49 18.31 6.31 6.53
CA THR A 49 19.43 7.09 5.99
C THR A 49 19.95 8.15 6.99
N VAL A 50 19.11 8.56 7.93
CA VAL A 50 19.45 9.57 8.95
C VAL A 50 19.60 8.95 10.35
N PHE A 51 19.66 7.64 10.51
CA PHE A 51 19.82 7.02 11.84
C PHE A 51 21.15 7.36 12.53
N ALA A 52 22.20 7.61 11.74
CA ALA A 52 23.51 7.98 12.25
C ALA A 52 23.54 9.41 12.82
N SER A 53 22.83 10.36 12.19
CA SER A 53 22.79 11.78 12.58
C SER A 53 21.59 12.14 13.46
N GLY A 54 20.42 11.55 13.19
CA GLY A 54 19.17 11.75 13.93
C GLY A 54 18.98 10.81 15.12
N GLY A 55 19.93 9.90 15.36
CA GLY A 55 20.03 9.13 16.61
C GLY A 55 18.74 8.38 17.01
N ALA A 56 18.40 8.41 18.30
CA ALA A 56 17.24 7.73 18.85
C ALA A 56 15.92 8.24 18.26
N ALA A 57 15.79 9.55 18.02
CA ALA A 57 14.57 10.16 17.51
C ALA A 57 14.17 9.62 16.12
N ALA A 58 15.14 9.48 15.20
CA ALA A 58 14.87 8.92 13.87
C ALA A 58 14.42 7.44 13.94
N ARG A 59 14.99 6.66 14.86
CA ARG A 59 14.59 5.26 15.10
C ARG A 59 13.19 5.17 15.70
N THR A 60 12.86 6.05 16.65
CA THR A 60 11.52 6.16 17.24
C THR A 60 10.49 6.55 16.18
N ALA A 61 10.79 7.54 15.33
CA ALA A 61 9.92 7.91 14.21
C ALA A 61 9.69 6.74 13.24
N HIS A 62 10.76 6.03 12.85
CA HIS A 62 10.65 4.84 12.00
C HIS A 62 9.80 3.74 12.66
N ALA A 63 9.95 3.50 13.96
CA ALA A 63 9.17 2.48 14.66
C ALA A 63 7.67 2.82 14.69
N TYR A 64 7.32 4.05 15.08
CA TYR A 64 5.92 4.47 15.13
C TYR A 64 5.29 4.57 13.74
N LEU A 65 5.98 5.20 12.79
CA LEU A 65 5.48 5.34 11.41
C LEU A 65 5.31 3.97 10.76
N GLY A 66 6.29 3.06 10.92
CA GLY A 66 6.19 1.68 10.41
C GLY A 66 5.01 0.92 11.02
N THR A 67 4.78 1.07 12.32
CA THR A 67 3.65 0.43 13.01
C THR A 67 2.30 0.97 12.49
N ALA A 68 2.19 2.27 12.28
CA ALA A 68 1.00 2.89 11.70
C ALA A 68 0.76 2.44 10.25
N ILE A 69 1.82 2.33 9.44
CA ILE A 69 1.75 1.82 8.06
C ILE A 69 1.25 0.37 8.03
N LEU A 70 1.72 -0.49 8.95
CA LEU A 70 1.22 -1.87 9.06
C LEU A 70 -0.28 -1.91 9.39
N ALA A 71 -0.73 -1.08 10.33
CA ALA A 71 -2.15 -0.98 10.65
C ALA A 71 -2.98 -0.48 9.45
N LEU A 72 -2.47 0.51 8.71
CA LEU A 72 -3.09 0.99 7.48
C LEU A 72 -3.19 -0.11 6.42
N PHE A 73 -2.15 -0.93 6.24
CA PHE A 73 -2.18 -2.03 5.29
C PHE A 73 -3.12 -3.17 5.70
N ALA A 74 -3.38 -3.36 7.00
CA ALA A 74 -4.44 -4.26 7.44
C ALA A 74 -5.82 -3.77 6.99
N VAL A 75 -6.10 -2.46 7.12
CA VAL A 75 -7.33 -1.85 6.59
C VAL A 75 -7.41 -1.97 5.07
N HIS A 76 -6.31 -1.67 4.37
CA HIS A 76 -6.20 -1.81 2.92
C HIS A 76 -6.50 -3.24 2.43
N ALA A 77 -5.98 -4.26 3.14
CA ALA A 77 -6.20 -5.66 2.82
C ALA A 77 -7.67 -6.05 3.02
N VAL A 78 -8.29 -5.62 4.13
CA VAL A 78 -9.73 -5.84 4.38
C VAL A 78 -10.60 -5.19 3.30
N GLN A 79 -10.23 -3.99 2.82
CA GLN A 79 -10.92 -3.33 1.71
C GLN A 79 -10.70 -4.06 0.37
N GLY A 80 -9.51 -4.60 0.13
CA GLY A 80 -9.20 -5.39 -1.07
C GLY A 80 -9.99 -6.70 -1.13
N ILE A 81 -10.12 -7.39 0.00
CA ILE A 81 -10.99 -8.57 0.11
C ILE A 81 -12.44 -8.18 -0.15
N GLN A 82 -12.93 -7.08 0.42
CA GLN A 82 -14.30 -6.61 0.18
C GLN A 82 -14.55 -6.27 -1.29
N LEU A 83 -13.59 -5.65 -2.00
CA LEU A 83 -13.72 -5.38 -3.44
C LEU A 83 -13.66 -6.64 -4.30
N GLY A 84 -12.84 -7.62 -3.93
CA GLY A 84 -12.71 -8.88 -4.66
C GLY A 84 -13.88 -9.83 -4.45
N LEU A 85 -14.52 -9.76 -3.27
CA LEU A 85 -15.74 -10.51 -2.94
C LEU A 85 -17.02 -9.72 -3.21
N SER A 86 -16.90 -8.46 -3.62
CA SER A 86 -18.04 -7.65 -4.03
C SER A 86 -18.69 -8.32 -5.24
N ILE A 87 -19.87 -8.89 -5.01
CA ILE A 87 -20.98 -8.82 -5.98
C ILE A 87 -21.16 -7.38 -6.49
#